data_AF-A0A3N5A8P7-F1
#
_entry.id   AF-A0A3N5A8P7-F1
#
_cell.length_a   1.000
_cell.length_b   1.000
_cell.length_c   1.000
_cell.angle_alpha   90.00
_cell.angle_beta   90.00
_cell.angle_gamma   90.00
#
_symmetry.space_group_name_H-M   'P 1'
#
loop_
_entity.id
_entity.type
_entity.pdbx_description
1 polymer ?
#
loop_
_entity_poly.entity_id
_entity_poly.type
_entity_poly.pdbx_seq_one_letter_code
_entity_poly.pdbx_strand_id
1 'polypeptide(L)'
;MADFSPEQMRRMHDFAEQLAELAEHQEDQWKVQTTDGQIFLTMMSPTAPHGLNVMRLRRQIEAQTPDAATLSDTNMADPVTGLTKIPDLLVMADEDTDDTAKAATHVTC
;
A
#
# COMPACT_ATOMS: atom_id res chain seq x y z
N MET A 1 22.26 -5.45 -8.87
CA MET A 1 21.35 -4.40 -8.40
C MET A 1 21.91 -3.08 -8.87
N ALA A 2 21.09 -2.18 -9.41
CA ALA A 2 21.54 -0.84 -9.74
C ALA A 2 21.56 -0.03 -8.45
N ASP A 3 22.73 0.47 -8.05
CA ASP A 3 22.86 1.33 -6.87
C ASP A 3 22.37 2.74 -7.23
N PHE A 4 21.11 3.01 -6.95
CA PHE A 4 20.53 4.35 -7.13
C PHE A 4 20.98 5.27 -5.99
N SER A 5 21.30 6.52 -6.32
CA SER A 5 21.54 7.54 -5.32
C SER A 5 20.24 7.89 -4.56
N PRO A 6 20.31 8.42 -3.33
CA PRO A 6 19.13 8.86 -2.60
C PRO A 6 18.28 9.88 -3.38
N GLU A 7 18.93 10.73 -4.19
CA GLU A 7 18.23 11.70 -5.04
C GLU A 7 17.48 11.02 -6.20
N GLN A 8 18.06 9.99 -6.81
CA GLN A 8 17.40 9.20 -7.86
C GLN A 8 16.19 8.45 -7.30
N MET A 9 16.32 7.88 -6.09
CA MET A 9 15.23 7.22 -5.37
C MET A 9 14.09 8.19 -5.07
N ARG A 10 14.42 9.39 -4.59
CA ARG A 10 13.43 10.45 -4.34
C ARG A 10 12.69 10.88 -5.60
N ARG A 11 13.41 11.13 -6.70
CA ARG A 11 12.78 11.48 -7.98
C ARG A 11 11.87 10.38 -8.51
N MET A 12 12.25 9.11 -8.31
CA MET A 12 11.43 7.97 -8.69
C MET A 12 10.16 7.90 -7.84
N HIS A 13 10.25 8.17 -6.54
CA HIS A 13 9.08 8.28 -5.67
C HIS A 13 8.14 9.40 -6.12
N ASP A 14 8.66 10.61 -6.35
CA ASP A 14 7.87 11.75 -6.82
C ASP A 14 7.17 11.45 -8.17
N PHE A 15 7.80 10.65 -9.03
CA PHE A 15 7.21 10.21 -10.29
C PHE A 15 6.14 9.13 -10.09
N ALA A 16 6.34 8.21 -9.13
CA ALA A 16 5.34 7.20 -8.77
C ALA A 16 4.08 7.85 -8.18
N GLU A 17 4.21 8.92 -7.37
CA GLU A 17 3.07 9.69 -6.87
C GLU A 17 2.26 10.33 -8.00
N GLN A 18 2.92 10.98 -8.97
CA GLN A 18 2.23 11.56 -10.12
C GLN A 18 1.48 10.51 -10.95
N LEU A 19 2.05 9.31 -11.09
CA LEU A 19 1.37 8.20 -11.76
C LEU A 19 0.19 7.66 -10.94
N ALA A 20 0.29 7.64 -9.61
CA ALA A 20 -0.79 7.23 -8.72
C ALA A 20 -1.97 8.20 -8.81
N GLU A 21 -1.71 9.51 -8.78
CA GLU A 21 -2.74 10.54 -8.98
C GLU A 21 -3.45 10.36 -10.33
N LEU A 22 -2.71 10.08 -11.40
CA LEU A 22 -3.30 9.83 -12.72
C LEU A 22 -4.16 8.54 -12.74
N ALA A 23 -3.71 7.51 -12.03
CA ALA A 23 -4.37 6.21 -11.97
C ALA A 23 -5.72 6.27 -11.24
N GLU A 24 -5.83 7.05 -10.16
CA GLU A 24 -7.10 7.30 -9.45
C GLU A 24 -8.16 7.90 -10.39
N HIS A 25 -7.75 8.74 -11.34
CA HIS A 25 -8.68 9.34 -12.31
C HIS A 25 -9.13 8.37 -13.42
N GLN A 26 -8.53 7.17 -13.54
CA GLN A 26 -8.89 6.14 -14.52
C GLN A 26 -9.54 4.91 -13.85
N GLU A 27 -10.75 5.14 -13.31
CA GLU A 27 -11.69 4.09 -12.87
C GLU A 27 -11.20 3.17 -11.72
N ASP A 28 -10.25 3.62 -10.88
CA ASP A 28 -9.70 2.87 -9.72
C ASP A 28 -9.14 1.48 -10.04
N GLN A 29 -8.89 1.16 -11.31
CA GLN A 29 -8.42 -0.17 -11.70
C GLN A 29 -6.91 -0.33 -11.58
N TRP A 30 -6.18 0.75 -11.40
CA TRP A 30 -4.72 0.76 -11.46
C TRP A 30 -4.12 1.19 -10.14
N LYS A 31 -3.20 0.37 -9.62
CA LYS A 31 -2.43 0.65 -8.42
C LYS A 31 -0.95 0.78 -8.80
N VAL A 32 -0.29 1.82 -8.27
CA VAL A 32 1.14 2.09 -8.51
C VAL A 32 1.96 1.61 -7.33
N GLN A 33 2.97 0.80 -7.59
CA GLN A 33 3.90 0.30 -6.56
C GLN A 33 5.34 0.58 -6.97
N THR A 34 6.23 0.74 -6.00
CA THR A 34 7.65 0.95 -6.23
C THR A 34 8.45 -0.14 -5.51
N THR A 35 9.38 -0.80 -6.21
CA THR A 35 10.22 -1.87 -5.66
C THR A 35 11.57 -1.92 -6.37
N ASP A 36 12.66 -1.94 -5.61
CA ASP A 36 14.03 -2.11 -6.12
C ASP A 36 14.40 -1.20 -7.31
N GLY A 37 14.00 0.07 -7.26
CA GLY A 37 14.28 1.02 -8.35
C GLY A 37 13.35 0.90 -9.57
N GLN A 38 12.23 0.21 -9.43
CA GLN A 38 11.24 0.02 -10.49
C GLN A 38 9.85 0.49 -10.04
N ILE A 39 9.08 1.04 -10.97
CA ILE A 39 7.67 1.39 -10.79
C ILE A 39 6.82 0.36 -11.51
N PHE A 40 5.86 -0.21 -10.79
CA PHE A 40 4.91 -1.19 -11.28
C PHE A 40 3.52 -0.57 -11.33
N LEU A 41 2.90 -0.59 -12.50
CA LEU A 41 1.46 -0.36 -12.64
C LEU A 41 0.78 -1.72 -12.67
N THR A 42 0.02 -2.00 -11.62
CA THR A 42 -0.74 -3.24 -11.49
C THR A 42 -2.22 -2.96 -11.70
N MET A 43 -2.85 -3.69 -12.63
CA MET A 43 -4.32 -3.75 -12.65
C MET A 43 -4.79 -4.54 -11.44
N MET A 44 -5.71 -3.96 -10.68
CA MET A 44 -6.48 -4.72 -9.70
C MET A 44 -7.34 -5.73 -10.44
N SER A 45 -7.47 -6.91 -9.86
CA SER A 45 -8.54 -7.84 -10.18
C SER A 45 -9.65 -7.59 -9.16
N PRO A 46 -10.62 -6.68 -9.41
CA PRO A 46 -11.72 -6.43 -8.49
C PRO A 46 -12.76 -7.55 -8.62
N THR A 47 -12.31 -8.81 -8.62
CA THR A 47 -13.24 -9.93 -8.67
C THR A 47 -13.83 -10.10 -7.27
N ALA A 48 -15.16 -10.22 -7.19
CA ALA A 48 -15.86 -10.42 -5.92
C ALA A 48 -15.25 -11.54 -5.01
N PRO A 49 -14.68 -12.64 -5.54
CA PRO A 49 -13.97 -13.62 -4.73
C PRO A 49 -12.70 -13.09 -4.04
N HIS A 50 -11.95 -12.18 -4.65
CA HIS A 50 -10.74 -11.59 -4.06
C HIS A 50 -11.06 -10.82 -2.79
N GLY A 51 -11.99 -9.86 -2.88
CA GLY A 51 -12.42 -9.07 -1.71
C GLY A 51 -13.03 -9.94 -0.61
N LEU A 52 -13.77 -11.00 -0.97
CA LEU A 52 -14.32 -11.94 0.01
C LEU A 52 -13.23 -12.71 0.76
N ASN A 53 -12.14 -13.09 0.09
CA ASN A 53 -11.01 -13.75 0.73
C ASN A 53 -10.30 -12.82 1.71
N VAL A 54 -10.02 -11.57 1.31
CA VAL A 54 -9.43 -10.55 2.17
C VAL A 54 -10.26 -10.34 3.44
N MET A 55 -11.58 -10.21 3.29
CA MET A 55 -12.52 -10.08 4.42
C MET A 55 -12.49 -11.27 5.38
N ARG A 56 -12.40 -12.50 4.85
CA ARG A 56 -12.33 -13.72 5.68
C ARG A 56 -11.02 -13.81 6.45
N LEU A 57 -9.90 -13.50 5.79
CA LEU A 57 -8.58 -13.48 6.41
C LEU A 57 -8.52 -12.44 7.52
N ARG A 58 -9.02 -11.23 7.26
CA ARG A 58 -9.12 -10.17 8.27
C ARG A 58 -9.84 -10.64 9.54
N ARG A 59 -11.05 -11.18 9.39
CA ARG A 59 -11.84 -11.68 10.53
C ARG A 59 -11.14 -12.79 11.31
N GLN A 60 -10.43 -13.67 10.61
CA GLN A 60 -9.68 -14.73 11.25
C GLN A 60 -8.52 -14.17 12.08
N ILE A 61 -7.80 -13.18 11.57
CA ILE A 61 -6.68 -12.54 12.27
C ILE A 61 -7.18 -11.77 13.49
N GLU A 62 -8.22 -10.95 13.34
CA GLU A 62 -8.85 -10.22 14.45
C GLU A 62 -9.33 -11.17 15.57
N ALA A 63 -9.83 -12.36 15.21
CA ALA A 63 -10.25 -13.37 16.19
C ALA A 63 -9.09 -14.11 16.88
N GLN A 64 -7.95 -14.27 16.20
CA GLN A 64 -6.78 -14.97 16.73
C GLN A 64 -5.85 -14.03 17.53
N THR A 65 -5.83 -12.76 17.18
CA THR A 65 -4.98 -11.73 17.76
C THR A 65 -5.81 -10.48 18.01
N PRO A 66 -6.49 -10.38 19.18
CA PRO A 66 -7.35 -9.25 19.50
C PRO A 66 -6.62 -7.90 19.56
N ASP A 67 -5.31 -7.93 19.86
CA ASP A 67 -4.45 -6.74 19.97
C ASP A 67 -3.76 -6.38 18.64
N ALA A 68 -4.21 -6.95 17.52
CA ALA A 68 -3.74 -6.59 16.19
C ALA A 68 -4.72 -5.65 15.50
N ALA A 69 -4.20 -4.54 14.99
CA ALA A 69 -4.92 -3.69 14.07
C ALA A 69 -4.85 -4.28 12.65
N THR A 70 -6.01 -4.39 12.00
CA THR A 70 -6.09 -4.89 10.63
C THR A 70 -6.75 -3.87 9.71
N LEU A 71 -6.08 -3.54 8.62
CA LEU A 71 -6.52 -2.55 7.64
C LEU A 71 -6.55 -3.20 6.25
N SER A 72 -7.61 -2.92 5.50
CA SER A 72 -7.74 -3.38 4.10
C SER A 72 -7.51 -2.19 3.18
N ASP A 73 -7.02 -2.45 1.97
CA ASP A 73 -6.80 -1.42 0.93
C ASP A 73 -5.98 -0.21 1.42
N THR A 74 -4.87 -0.48 2.12
CA THR A 74 -3.99 0.57 2.64
C THR A 74 -2.83 0.82 1.70
N ASN A 75 -2.51 2.09 1.44
CA ASN A 75 -1.27 2.48 0.78
C ASN A 75 -0.18 2.69 1.83
N MET A 76 0.96 2.02 1.67
CA MET A 76 2.13 2.22 2.52
C MET A 76 3.29 2.74 1.69
N ALA A 77 3.85 3.87 2.11
CA ALA A 77 5.06 4.44 1.54
C ALA A 77 6.16 4.44 2.63
N ASP A 78 7.32 3.88 2.30
CA ASP A 78 8.54 4.05 3.07
C ASP A 78 9.40 5.14 2.38
N PRO A 79 9.52 6.33 2.97
CA PRO A 79 10.27 7.43 2.39
C PRO A 79 11.78 7.20 2.38
N VAL A 80 12.32 6.30 3.22
CA VAL A 80 13.76 6.00 3.29
C VAL A 80 14.15 5.06 2.17
N THR A 81 13.35 4.04 1.91
CA THR A 81 13.62 3.06 0.86
C THR A 81 12.93 3.41 -0.46
N GLY A 82 12.09 4.46 -0.51
CA GLY A 82 11.28 4.81 -1.67
C GLY A 82 10.32 3.69 -2.09
N LEU A 83 9.93 2.81 -1.16
CA LEU A 83 9.07 1.67 -1.44
C LEU A 83 7.62 2.08 -1.23
N THR A 84 6.82 1.95 -2.28
CA THR A 84 5.37 2.09 -2.18
C THR A 84 4.74 0.72 -2.41
N LYS A 85 4.01 0.25 -1.41
CA LYS A 85 3.32 -1.03 -1.43
C LYS A 85 1.85 -0.81 -1.14
N ILE A 86 1.01 -1.58 -1.84
CA ILE A 86 -0.43 -1.54 -1.64
C ILE A 86 -0.89 -2.94 -1.30
N PRO A 87 -0.75 -3.37 -0.03
CA PRO A 87 -1.23 -4.66 0.40
C PRO A 87 -2.77 -4.75 0.34
N ASP A 88 -3.27 -5.93 0.04
CA ASP A 88 -4.70 -6.25 0.18
C ASP A 88 -5.15 -6.24 1.66
N LEU A 89 -4.25 -6.65 2.57
CA LEU A 89 -4.46 -6.67 4.01
C LEU A 89 -3.16 -6.32 4.74
N LEU A 90 -3.22 -5.30 5.59
CA LEU A 90 -2.16 -4.89 6.50
C LEU A 90 -2.53 -5.31 7.92
N VAL A 91 -1.55 -5.86 8.65
CA VAL A 91 -1.70 -6.31 10.04
C VAL A 91 -0.53 -5.75 10.84
N MET A 92 -0.84 -5.11 11.96
CA MET A 92 0.13 -4.41 12.80
C MET A 92 -0.26 -4.60 14.27
N ALA A 93 0.68 -4.37 15.18
CA ALA A 93 0.33 -4.27 16.60
C ALA A 93 -0.52 -3.02 16.81
N ASP A 94 -1.50 -3.08 17.71
CA ASP A 94 -2.40 -1.94 17.97
C ASP A 94 -1.61 -0.69 18.43
N GLU A 95 -0.52 -0.88 19.16
CA GLU A 95 0.38 0.21 19.59
C GLU A 95 1.08 0.94 18.43
N ASP A 96 1.25 0.29 17.29
CA ASP A 96 1.92 0.87 16.11
C ASP A 96 0.93 1.61 15.18
N THR A 97 -0.38 1.58 15.46
CA THR A 97 -1.39 2.22 14.61
C THR A 97 -1.22 3.73 14.51
N ASP A 98 -0.80 4.40 15.59
CA ASP A 98 -0.67 5.86 15.64
C ASP A 98 0.55 6.36 14.86
N ASP A 99 1.61 5.56 14.77
CA ASP A 99 2.79 5.85 13.96
C ASP A 99 2.59 5.46 12.49
N THR A 100 1.77 4.44 12.23
CA THR A 100 1.41 4.07 10.86
C THR A 100 0.36 5.03 10.28
N ALA A 101 -0.55 5.59 11.08
CA ALA A 101 -1.48 6.63 10.64
C ALA A 101 -0.75 7.90 10.12
N LYS A 102 0.51 8.11 10.52
CA LYS A 102 1.37 9.18 10.01
C LYS A 102 2.09 8.81 8.71
N ALA A 103 2.28 7.52 8.44
CA ALA A 103 2.94 7.00 7.23
C ALA A 103 1.95 6.53 6.14
N ALA A 104 0.72 6.21 6.53
CA ALA A 104 -0.39 5.87 5.65
C ALA A 104 -1.15 7.16 5.34
N THR A 105 -1.05 7.65 4.10
CA THR A 105 -1.93 8.71 3.63
C THR A 105 -3.37 8.18 3.67
N HIS A 106 -4.17 8.70 4.60
CA HIS A 106 -5.57 8.35 4.79
C HIS A 106 -6.37 8.68 3.51
N VAL A 107 -6.77 7.67 2.74
CA VAL A 107 -7.87 7.82 1.78
C VAL A 107 -9.15 7.60 2.56
N THR A 108 -9.85 8.69 2.87
CA THR A 108 -11.17 8.65 3.49
C THR A 108 -12.20 8.56 2.35
N CYS A 109 -12.91 7.42 2.30
CA CYS A 109 -14.17 7.11 1.58
C CYS A 109 -14.37 7.67 0.16
#